data_AF-A0A5Q0LZV4-F1
#
_entry.id   AF-A0A5Q0LZV4-F1
#
_cell.length_a   1.000
_cell.length_b   1.000
_cell.length_c   1.000
_cell.angle_alpha   90.00
_cell.angle_beta   90.00
_cell.angle_gamma   90.00
#
_symmetry.space_group_name_H-M   'P 1'
#
loop_
_entity.id
_entity.type
_entity.pdbx_description
1 polymer ?
#
loop_
_entity_poly.entity_id
_entity_poly.type
_entity_poly.pdbx_seq_one_letter_code
_entity_poly.pdbx_strand_id
1 'polypeptide(L)'
;MTDGTARAKFSLADGRIEIEGSEAFVMAQLAKLEPLLAKLIEQRPAPSSSAPITSAAAGNGATAGASAAASVAPGLDAYLNLFALADEKIQILKSLPGSSKSGKTLAAAQLLTLANELNGKKATNIEEIRSTCTAHACLDRPNFATTFKGASAKEWFTFSGTGATQTISLTYPGRVKAKELANLLNK
;
A
#
# COMPACT_ATOMS: atom_id res chain seq x y z
N MET A 1 38.20 2.79 19.85
CA MET A 1 36.91 2.62 20.53
C MET A 1 35.84 2.67 19.45
N THR A 2 35.24 1.52 19.13
CA THR A 2 34.22 1.39 18.08
C THR A 2 32.85 1.63 18.70
N ASP A 3 32.31 2.84 18.52
CA ASP A 3 30.92 3.17 18.87
C ASP A 3 29.98 2.38 17.95
N GLY A 4 29.38 1.32 18.47
CA GLY A 4 28.37 0.53 17.78
C GLY A 4 27.05 1.31 17.73
N THR A 5 26.43 1.38 16.55
CA THR A 5 25.07 1.93 16.40
C THR A 5 24.06 0.96 17.00
N ALA A 6 23.23 1.45 17.92
CA ALA A 6 22.16 0.71 18.57
C ALA A 6 20.81 1.06 17.93
N ARG A 7 19.95 0.05 17.76
CA ARG A 7 18.59 0.19 17.22
C ARG A 7 17.59 -0.41 18.19
N ALA A 8 16.56 0.36 18.57
CA ALA A 8 15.44 -0.12 19.36
C ALA A 8 14.12 0.06 18.59
N LYS A 9 13.21 -0.91 18.74
CA LYS A 9 11.95 -0.97 18.00
C LYS A 9 10.81 -1.38 18.94
N PHE A 10 9.70 -0.63 19.00
CA PHE A 10 8.57 -0.89 19.90
C PHE A 10 7.21 -0.86 19.19
N SER A 11 6.24 -1.68 19.61
CA SER A 11 4.90 -1.74 19.01
C SER A 11 3.69 -1.69 19.96
N LEU A 12 2.87 -0.62 19.97
CA LEU A 12 1.59 -0.50 20.72
C LEU A 12 0.18 -0.34 20.02
N ALA A 13 0.00 -0.09 18.71
CA ALA A 13 -1.33 0.05 18.04
C ALA A 13 -1.51 -0.85 16.77
N ASP A 14 -0.83 -0.58 15.64
CA ASP A 14 0.04 -1.63 15.02
C ASP A 14 1.31 -1.74 15.85
N GLY A 15 1.64 -0.55 16.35
CA GLY A 15 2.74 -0.27 17.19
C GLY A 15 4.01 -0.26 16.40
N ARG A 16 4.89 0.73 16.57
CA ARG A 16 5.81 1.17 15.51
C ARG A 16 6.73 2.30 15.94
N ILE A 17 7.50 2.23 17.02
CA ILE A 17 8.49 3.25 17.42
C ILE A 17 9.88 2.68 17.15
N GLU A 18 10.58 3.20 16.14
CA GLU A 18 11.94 2.80 15.82
C GLU A 18 12.90 3.95 16.16
N ILE A 19 13.95 3.65 16.92
CA ILE A 19 14.94 4.61 17.42
C ILE A 19 16.31 4.06 17.07
N GLU A 20 17.07 4.80 16.29
CA GLU A 20 18.43 4.46 15.89
C GLU A 20 19.39 5.56 16.33
N GLY A 21 20.49 5.17 16.98
CA GLY A 21 21.50 6.11 17.43
C GLY A 21 22.62 5.44 18.22
N SER A 22 23.39 6.22 18.96
CA SER A 22 24.31 5.64 19.95
C SER A 22 23.51 4.92 21.04
N GLU A 23 24.11 3.92 21.67
CA GLU A 23 23.48 3.17 22.76
C GLU A 23 22.97 4.11 23.87
N ALA A 24 23.76 5.13 24.22
CA ALA A 24 23.38 6.17 25.18
C ALA A 24 22.13 6.95 24.76
N PHE A 25 21.98 7.25 23.46
CA PHE A 25 20.81 7.92 22.93
C PHE A 25 19.58 7.02 22.99
N VAL A 26 19.71 5.75 22.57
CA VAL A 26 18.61 4.78 22.59
C VAL A 26 18.09 4.56 24.01
N MET A 27 18.98 4.41 25.00
CA MET A 27 18.60 4.26 26.41
C MET A 27 17.93 5.51 26.97
N ALA A 28 18.41 6.71 26.61
CA ALA A 28 17.80 7.96 27.03
C ALA A 28 16.39 8.16 26.47
N GLN A 29 16.11 7.65 25.26
CA GLN A 29 14.75 7.67 24.71
C GLN A 29 13.86 6.60 25.34
N LEU A 30 14.41 5.42 25.66
CA LEU A 30 13.66 4.34 26.31
C LEU A 30 13.15 4.75 27.71
N ALA A 31 14.01 5.38 28.52
CA ALA A 31 13.64 5.87 29.85
C ALA A 31 12.52 6.93 29.81
N LYS A 32 12.43 7.71 28.72
CA LYS A 32 11.37 8.72 28.53
C LYS A 32 10.04 8.11 28.07
N LEU A 33 10.07 6.92 27.48
CA LEU A 33 8.89 6.22 26.96
C LEU A 33 8.22 5.32 28.00
N GLU A 34 8.94 4.88 29.04
CA GLU A 34 8.40 4.07 30.14
C GLU A 34 7.08 4.58 30.75
N PRO A 35 6.92 5.86 31.12
CA PRO A 35 5.68 6.33 31.72
C PRO A 35 4.50 6.35 30.74
N LEU A 36 4.77 6.38 29.43
CA LEU A 36 3.73 6.32 28.39
C LEU A 36 3.32 4.87 28.11
N LEU A 37 4.29 3.94 28.09
CA LEU A 37 4.07 2.50 27.98
C LEU A 37 3.21 1.97 29.14
N ALA A 38 3.49 2.40 30.38
CA ALA A 38 2.71 1.98 31.55
C ALA A 38 1.22 2.35 31.43
N LYS A 39 0.91 3.58 30.97
CA LYS A 39 -0.47 4.05 30.81
C LYS A 39 -1.23 3.35 29.68
N LEU A 40 -0.53 2.86 28.66
CA LEU A 40 -1.14 2.18 27.52
C LEU A 40 -1.50 0.70 27.84
N ILE A 41 -0.77 0.06 28.74
CA ILE A 41 -1.05 -1.33 29.17
C ILE A 41 -2.30 -1.40 30.05
N GLU A 42 -2.53 -0.39 30.88
CA GLU A 42 -3.66 -0.36 31.82
C GLU A 42 -5.03 -0.14 31.15
N GLN A 43 -5.05 0.26 29.87
CA GLN A 43 -6.27 0.58 29.11
C GLN A 43 -6.82 -0.56 28.22
N ARG A 44 -6.31 -1.79 28.33
CA ARG A 44 -6.80 -2.93 27.52
C ARG A 44 -7.90 -3.72 28.25
N PRO A 45 -9.17 -3.72 27.79
CA PRO A 45 -10.20 -4.61 28.35
C PRO A 45 -10.01 -6.06 27.86
N ALA A 46 -10.31 -7.03 28.74
CA ALA A 46 -10.09 -8.46 28.51
C ALA A 46 -11.02 -9.07 27.43
N PRO A 47 -10.58 -10.12 26.69
CA PRO A 47 -11.43 -10.83 25.74
C PRO A 47 -12.31 -11.87 26.45
N SER A 48 -13.62 -11.69 26.40
CA SER A 48 -14.60 -12.66 26.92
C SER A 48 -14.79 -13.82 25.95
N SER A 49 -14.62 -15.05 26.46
CA SER A 49 -14.97 -16.32 25.81
C SER A 49 -16.42 -16.70 26.12
N SER A 50 -17.11 -17.41 25.21
CA SER A 50 -18.26 -18.36 25.35
C SER A 50 -19.33 -18.23 24.23
N ALA A 51 -19.72 -19.40 23.69
CA ALA A 51 -20.65 -19.73 22.57
C ALA A 51 -22.16 -19.41 22.82
N PRO A 52 -23.19 -20.01 22.15
CA PRO A 52 -23.43 -20.54 20.78
C PRO A 52 -24.74 -19.98 20.10
N ILE A 53 -25.05 -20.49 18.90
CA ILE A 53 -26.26 -20.32 18.05
C ILE A 53 -27.64 -20.39 18.75
N THR A 54 -28.61 -19.53 18.35
CA THR A 54 -30.06 -19.87 18.19
C THR A 54 -30.86 -18.74 17.53
N SER A 55 -32.00 -19.11 16.95
CA SER A 55 -32.85 -18.38 15.99
C SER A 55 -34.01 -17.59 16.63
N ALA A 56 -34.60 -16.66 15.84
CA ALA A 56 -35.97 -16.11 15.87
C ALA A 56 -36.30 -14.74 16.54
N ALA A 57 -36.75 -13.84 15.66
CA ALA A 57 -37.88 -12.88 15.71
C ALA A 57 -38.02 -11.73 16.75
N ALA A 58 -38.21 -10.53 16.16
CA ALA A 58 -39.07 -9.39 16.55
C ALA A 58 -38.63 -8.44 17.69
N GLY A 59 -38.62 -7.12 17.36
CA GLY A 59 -38.87 -6.05 18.33
C GLY A 59 -37.94 -4.83 18.29
N ASN A 60 -38.39 -3.77 17.62
CA ASN A 60 -38.09 -2.33 17.73
C ASN A 60 -36.96 -1.82 18.65
N GLY A 61 -36.19 -0.86 18.13
CA GLY A 61 -35.55 0.18 18.95
C GLY A 61 -34.36 0.85 18.25
N ALA A 62 -34.57 2.09 17.80
CA ALA A 62 -33.62 2.89 17.04
C ALA A 62 -32.32 3.22 17.80
N THR A 63 -31.19 3.17 17.09
CA THR A 63 -30.16 4.23 16.93
C THR A 63 -28.97 3.64 16.17
N ALA A 64 -29.05 3.64 14.83
CA ALA A 64 -27.92 3.30 13.98
C ALA A 64 -26.95 4.50 13.93
N GLY A 65 -26.10 4.60 14.96
CA GLY A 65 -24.82 5.30 14.85
C GLY A 65 -23.94 4.50 13.91
N ALA A 66 -23.70 5.03 12.72
CA ALA A 66 -22.86 4.42 11.69
C ALA A 66 -21.46 4.13 12.26
N SER A 67 -21.24 2.88 12.65
CA SER A 67 -19.91 2.31 12.87
C SER A 67 -19.22 2.34 11.51
N ALA A 68 -18.32 3.31 11.33
CA ALA A 68 -17.39 3.33 10.22
C ALA A 68 -16.62 2.01 10.23
N ALA A 69 -17.01 1.10 9.34
CA ALA A 69 -16.24 -0.09 9.03
C ALA A 69 -14.84 0.38 8.62
N ALA A 70 -13.87 0.14 9.49
CA ALA A 70 -12.48 0.14 9.10
C ALA A 70 -12.35 -0.97 8.05
N SER A 71 -12.47 -0.60 6.78
CA SER A 71 -12.12 -1.47 5.66
C SER A 71 -10.65 -1.80 5.84
N VAL A 72 -10.37 -3.02 6.30
CA VAL A 72 -9.10 -3.68 6.06
C VAL A 72 -8.90 -3.58 4.54
N ALA A 73 -7.99 -2.70 4.11
CA ALA A 73 -7.74 -2.53 2.70
C ALA A 73 -7.31 -3.90 2.16
N PRO A 74 -7.89 -4.37 1.04
CA PRO A 74 -7.53 -5.66 0.48
C PRO A 74 -6.02 -5.69 0.22
N GLY A 75 -5.32 -6.64 0.84
CA GLY A 75 -3.90 -6.90 0.57
C GLY A 75 -3.70 -7.44 -0.85
N LEU A 76 -2.44 -7.72 -1.22
CA LEU A 76 -2.11 -8.30 -2.52
C LEU A 76 -2.86 -9.62 -2.79
N ASP A 77 -3.19 -10.36 -1.73
CA ASP A 77 -3.96 -11.61 -1.75
C ASP A 77 -5.37 -11.47 -2.36
N ALA A 78 -5.94 -10.27 -2.33
CA ALA A 78 -7.23 -10.02 -2.97
C ALA A 78 -7.15 -10.06 -4.50
N TYR A 79 -5.93 -10.03 -5.08
CA TYR A 79 -5.67 -9.87 -6.50
C TYR A 79 -4.77 -10.99 -7.08
N LEU A 80 -4.79 -12.20 -6.49
CA LEU A 80 -3.96 -13.34 -6.90
C LEU A 80 -4.12 -13.74 -8.38
N ASN A 81 -5.29 -13.50 -9.00
CA ASN A 81 -5.51 -13.79 -10.43
C ASN A 81 -4.95 -12.72 -11.37
N LEU A 82 -4.52 -11.58 -10.81
CA LEU A 82 -4.01 -10.43 -11.56
C LEU A 82 -2.53 -10.20 -11.31
N PHE A 83 -2.06 -10.35 -10.08
CA PHE A 83 -0.68 -10.11 -9.69
C PHE A 83 0.01 -11.40 -9.27
N ALA A 84 1.21 -11.62 -9.80
CA ALA A 84 2.15 -12.62 -9.32
C ALA A 84 3.35 -11.93 -8.68
N LEU A 85 3.75 -12.41 -7.52
CA LEU A 85 5.01 -12.01 -6.89
C LEU A 85 6.10 -13.01 -7.31
N ALA A 86 7.06 -12.56 -8.11
CA ALA A 86 8.21 -13.36 -8.54
C ALA A 86 9.49 -12.52 -8.37
N ASP A 87 10.50 -13.07 -7.71
CA ASP A 87 11.80 -12.40 -7.48
C ASP A 87 11.66 -10.98 -6.88
N GLU A 88 10.78 -10.83 -5.88
CA GLU A 88 10.45 -9.56 -5.20
C GLU A 88 9.86 -8.47 -6.12
N LYS A 89 9.49 -8.84 -7.35
CA LYS A 89 8.85 -7.97 -8.34
C LYS A 89 7.44 -8.45 -8.61
N ILE A 90 6.55 -7.49 -8.79
CA ILE A 90 5.14 -7.77 -9.10
C ILE A 90 4.99 -7.85 -10.62
N GLN A 91 4.51 -8.98 -11.10
CA GLN A 91 4.15 -9.20 -12.49
C GLN A 91 2.64 -9.19 -12.65
N ILE A 92 2.16 -8.61 -13.76
CA ILE A 92 0.75 -8.60 -14.09
C ILE A 92 0.49 -9.82 -14.98
N LEU A 93 -0.44 -10.69 -14.58
CA LEU A 93 -0.71 -11.95 -15.30
C LEU A 93 -1.67 -11.78 -16.48
N LYS A 94 -2.51 -10.73 -16.43
CA LYS A 94 -3.57 -10.48 -17.42
C LYS A 94 -3.12 -9.49 -18.49
N SER A 95 -3.85 -9.49 -19.61
CA SER A 95 -3.66 -8.51 -20.68
C SER A 95 -4.04 -7.11 -20.22
N LEU A 96 -3.19 -6.12 -20.57
CA LEU A 96 -3.40 -4.73 -20.18
C LEU A 96 -4.53 -4.10 -21.01
N PRO A 97 -5.51 -3.46 -20.35
CA PRO A 97 -6.59 -2.75 -21.04
C PRO A 97 -6.07 -1.47 -21.71
N GLY A 98 -6.62 -1.16 -22.89
CA GLY A 98 -6.28 0.02 -23.67
C GLY A 98 -6.14 -0.28 -25.17
N SER A 99 -6.71 0.58 -26.02
CA SER A 99 -6.61 0.45 -27.48
C SER A 99 -5.28 0.95 -28.05
N SER A 100 -4.57 1.82 -27.31
CA SER A 100 -3.27 2.39 -27.69
C SER A 100 -2.14 1.93 -26.76
N LYS A 101 -0.89 2.00 -27.24
CA LYS A 101 0.31 1.72 -26.42
C LYS A 101 0.40 2.64 -25.20
N SER A 102 0.02 3.91 -25.36
CA SER A 102 -0.03 4.88 -24.26
C SER A 102 -1.10 4.52 -23.22
N GLY A 103 -2.29 4.13 -23.65
CA GLY A 103 -3.36 3.66 -22.75
C GLY A 103 -2.95 2.43 -21.96
N LYS A 104 -2.35 1.43 -22.62
CA LYS A 104 -1.82 0.23 -21.98
C LYS A 104 -0.69 0.55 -21.00
N THR A 105 0.18 1.51 -21.33
CA THR A 105 1.25 1.98 -20.44
C THR A 105 0.69 2.63 -19.18
N LEU A 106 -0.34 3.48 -19.29
CA LEU A 106 -1.00 4.08 -18.12
C LEU A 106 -1.73 3.03 -17.28
N ALA A 107 -2.35 2.02 -17.91
CA ALA A 107 -2.95 0.90 -17.21
C ALA A 107 -1.90 0.07 -16.44
N ALA A 108 -0.77 -0.25 -17.08
CA ALA A 108 0.35 -0.95 -16.44
C ALA A 108 0.87 -0.17 -15.23
N ALA A 109 1.08 1.14 -15.41
CA ALA A 109 1.55 2.01 -14.35
C ALA A 109 0.56 2.07 -13.17
N GLN A 110 -0.74 2.18 -13.43
CA GLN A 110 -1.78 2.17 -12.39
C GLN A 110 -1.75 0.86 -11.60
N LEU A 111 -1.78 -0.27 -12.31
CA LEU A 111 -1.82 -1.60 -11.70
C LEU A 111 -0.55 -1.89 -10.91
N LEU A 112 0.63 -1.62 -11.49
CA LEU A 112 1.90 -1.88 -10.81
C LEU A 112 2.07 -0.99 -9.58
N THR A 113 1.73 0.30 -9.69
CA THR A 113 1.86 1.23 -8.55
C THR A 113 0.89 0.85 -7.43
N LEU A 114 -0.34 0.45 -7.78
CA LEU A 114 -1.29 -0.07 -6.79
C LEU A 114 -0.76 -1.34 -6.13
N ALA A 115 -0.28 -2.30 -6.91
CA ALA A 115 0.21 -3.56 -6.36
C ALA A 115 1.42 -3.35 -5.44
N ASN A 116 2.33 -2.44 -5.81
CA ASN A 116 3.45 -2.06 -4.96
C ASN A 116 2.96 -1.38 -3.66
N GLU A 117 1.95 -0.50 -3.74
CA GLU A 117 1.34 0.12 -2.55
C GLU A 117 0.71 -0.94 -1.62
N LEU A 118 0.02 -1.93 -2.18
CA LEU A 118 -0.55 -3.06 -1.43
C LEU A 118 0.54 -3.96 -0.82
N ASN A 119 1.71 -4.03 -1.45
CA ASN A 119 2.89 -4.75 -0.95
C ASN A 119 3.75 -3.89 0.00
N GLY A 120 3.28 -2.70 0.42
CA GLY A 120 3.97 -1.81 1.35
C GLY A 120 5.02 -0.87 0.72
N LYS A 121 5.23 -0.92 -0.60
CA LYS A 121 6.10 0.00 -1.34
C LYS A 121 5.30 1.24 -1.78
N LYS A 122 5.55 2.39 -1.14
CA LYS A 122 4.80 3.65 -1.38
C LYS A 122 5.03 4.29 -2.75
N ALA A 123 6.14 3.97 -3.39
CA ALA A 123 6.51 4.55 -4.67
C ALA A 123 7.12 3.49 -5.57
N THR A 124 6.80 3.56 -6.86
CA THR A 124 7.28 2.63 -7.88
C THR A 124 8.29 3.34 -8.77
N ASN A 125 9.44 2.71 -9.03
CA ASN A 125 10.42 3.29 -9.94
C ASN A 125 9.89 3.24 -11.39
N ILE A 126 10.13 4.31 -12.15
CA ILE A 126 9.73 4.39 -13.55
C ILE A 126 10.38 3.29 -14.43
N GLU A 127 11.57 2.81 -14.07
CA GLU A 127 12.24 1.67 -14.71
C GLU A 127 11.47 0.36 -14.52
N GLU A 128 10.84 0.15 -13.36
CA GLU A 128 9.99 -1.03 -13.13
C GLU A 128 8.78 -1.00 -14.05
N ILE A 129 8.12 0.16 -14.18
CA ILE A 129 7.00 0.35 -15.11
C ILE A 129 7.46 0.07 -16.55
N ARG A 130 8.66 0.53 -16.93
CA ARG A 130 9.22 0.26 -18.27
C ARG A 130 9.48 -1.23 -18.49
N SER A 131 10.00 -1.92 -17.48
CA SER A 131 10.22 -3.37 -17.52
C SER A 131 8.89 -4.12 -17.69
N THR A 132 7.87 -3.78 -16.90
CA THR A 132 6.52 -4.32 -17.03
C THR A 132 5.93 -4.03 -18.41
N CYS A 133 6.06 -2.80 -18.92
CA CYS A 133 5.57 -2.46 -20.25
C CYS A 133 6.30 -3.23 -21.37
N THR A 134 7.58 -3.59 -21.15
CA THR A 134 8.34 -4.43 -22.07
C THR A 134 7.82 -5.86 -22.07
N ALA A 135 7.57 -6.43 -20.88
CA ALA A 135 7.01 -7.78 -20.72
C ALA A 135 5.63 -7.91 -21.38
N HIS A 136 4.81 -6.86 -21.33
CA HIS A 136 3.48 -6.82 -21.96
C HIS A 136 3.48 -6.28 -23.41
N ALA A 137 4.65 -6.09 -24.02
CA ALA A 137 4.79 -5.56 -25.38
C ALA A 137 4.01 -4.25 -25.63
N CYS A 138 3.84 -3.43 -24.60
CA CYS A 138 3.13 -2.14 -24.67
C CYS A 138 4.05 -0.93 -24.52
N LEU A 139 5.37 -1.15 -24.38
CA LEU A 139 6.35 -0.07 -24.27
C LEU A 139 6.47 0.71 -25.59
N ASP A 140 6.18 2.00 -25.51
CA ASP A 140 6.51 2.97 -26.54
C ASP A 140 7.71 3.82 -26.11
N ARG A 141 8.93 3.35 -26.41
CA ARG A 141 10.19 3.99 -25.96
C ARG A 141 10.25 5.51 -26.24
N PRO A 142 10.01 5.99 -27.48
CA PRO A 142 10.09 7.43 -27.76
C PRO A 142 8.98 8.24 -27.08
N ASN A 143 7.78 7.68 -26.90
CA ASN A 143 6.63 8.41 -26.36
C ASN A 143 6.31 8.10 -24.89
N PHE A 144 7.14 7.30 -24.22
CA PHE A 144 6.89 6.85 -22.85
C PHE A 144 6.78 8.04 -21.90
N ALA A 145 7.77 8.94 -21.89
CA ALA A 145 7.75 10.13 -21.04
C ALA A 145 6.55 11.07 -21.37
N THR A 146 6.17 11.14 -22.64
CA THR A 146 5.02 11.96 -23.10
C THR A 146 3.70 11.41 -22.58
N THR A 147 3.56 10.09 -22.48
CA THR A 147 2.37 9.42 -21.93
C THR A 147 2.06 9.88 -20.51
N PHE A 148 3.09 10.13 -19.69
CA PHE A 148 2.95 10.61 -18.31
C PHE A 148 2.79 12.13 -18.18
N LYS A 149 2.98 12.89 -19.27
CA LYS A 149 2.78 14.36 -19.29
C LYS A 149 1.33 14.77 -19.57
N GLY A 150 0.48 13.83 -20.00
CA GLY A 150 -0.94 14.08 -20.27
C GLY A 150 -1.73 14.50 -19.02
N ALA A 151 -2.88 15.16 -19.22
CA ALA A 151 -3.72 15.64 -18.13
C ALA A 151 -4.14 14.51 -17.17
N SER A 152 -4.64 13.40 -17.72
CA SER A 152 -5.08 12.25 -16.92
C SER A 152 -3.95 11.62 -16.09
N ALA A 153 -2.73 11.58 -16.64
CA ALA A 153 -1.58 11.06 -15.91
C ALA A 153 -1.20 11.96 -14.72
N LYS A 154 -1.28 13.29 -14.88
CA LYS A 154 -1.04 14.25 -13.79
C LYS A 154 -2.11 14.19 -12.69
N GLU A 155 -3.33 13.84 -13.05
CA GLU A 155 -4.41 13.67 -12.08
C GLU A 155 -4.26 12.38 -11.28
N TRP A 156 -3.81 11.29 -11.91
CA TRP A 156 -3.71 9.97 -11.27
C TRP A 156 -2.38 9.70 -10.56
N PHE A 157 -1.31 10.38 -10.97
CA PHE A 157 0.05 10.10 -10.51
C PHE A 157 0.73 11.34 -9.95
N THR A 158 1.47 11.15 -8.86
CA THR A 158 2.48 12.08 -8.38
C THR A 158 3.87 11.58 -8.77
N PHE A 159 4.68 12.47 -9.33
CA PHE A 159 6.05 12.17 -9.73
C PHE A 159 7.02 12.78 -8.72
N SER A 160 8.08 12.05 -8.39
CA SER A 160 9.18 12.53 -7.55
C SER A 160 10.51 12.08 -8.13
N GLY A 161 11.57 12.86 -7.94
CA GLY A 161 12.88 12.59 -8.54
C GLY A 161 12.97 12.98 -10.02
N THR A 162 14.10 12.63 -10.66
CA THR A 162 14.42 12.99 -12.05
C THR A 162 15.10 11.84 -12.79
N GLY A 163 14.84 11.71 -14.09
CA GLY A 163 15.49 10.70 -14.93
C GLY A 163 15.23 9.25 -14.46
N ALA A 164 16.30 8.48 -14.26
CA ALA A 164 16.23 7.06 -13.89
C ALA A 164 15.88 6.81 -12.41
N THR A 165 15.97 7.84 -11.55
CA THR A 165 15.52 7.77 -10.15
C THR A 165 14.11 8.31 -9.97
N GLN A 166 13.41 8.59 -11.08
CA GLN A 166 12.05 9.07 -11.02
C GLN A 166 11.13 7.97 -10.48
N THR A 167 10.41 8.31 -9.43
CA THR A 167 9.42 7.45 -8.80
C THR A 167 8.02 8.01 -9.00
N ILE A 168 7.05 7.09 -9.08
CA ILE A 168 5.65 7.38 -9.29
C ILE A 168 4.85 6.81 -8.11
N SER A 169 3.92 7.60 -7.61
CA SER A 169 2.94 7.20 -6.60
C SER A 169 1.53 7.59 -7.07
N LEU A 170 0.51 6.90 -6.58
CA LEU A 170 -0.87 7.20 -6.93
C LEU A 170 -1.44 8.32 -6.07
N THR A 171 -2.15 9.25 -6.71
CA THR A 171 -3.01 10.20 -6.01
C THR A 171 -4.28 9.49 -5.51
N TYR A 172 -5.10 10.17 -4.70
CA TYR A 172 -6.41 9.62 -4.32
C TYR A 172 -7.28 9.20 -5.53
N PRO A 173 -7.54 10.06 -6.53
CA PRO A 173 -8.31 9.65 -7.71
C PRO A 173 -7.60 8.55 -8.53
N GLY A 174 -6.27 8.55 -8.59
CA GLY A 174 -5.50 7.48 -9.22
C GLY A 174 -5.70 6.12 -8.55
N ARG A 175 -5.73 6.07 -7.21
CA ARG A 175 -6.01 4.83 -6.46
C ARG A 175 -7.39 4.28 -6.73
N VAL A 176 -8.41 5.13 -6.78
CA VAL A 176 -9.78 4.69 -7.09
C VAL A 176 -9.82 4.04 -8.47
N LYS A 177 -9.23 4.71 -9.48
CA LYS A 177 -9.17 4.18 -10.86
C LYS A 177 -8.35 2.90 -10.97
N ALA A 178 -7.21 2.83 -10.30
CA ALA A 178 -6.38 1.62 -10.29
C ALA A 178 -7.12 0.43 -9.65
N LYS A 179 -7.86 0.66 -8.54
CA LYS A 179 -8.67 -0.38 -7.88
C LYS A 179 -9.84 -0.84 -8.76
N GLU A 180 -10.55 0.09 -9.41
CA GLU A 180 -11.59 -0.24 -10.39
C GLU A 180 -11.04 -1.14 -11.49
N LEU A 181 -9.87 -0.78 -12.03
CA LEU A 181 -9.19 -1.54 -13.07
C LEU A 181 -8.76 -2.92 -12.59
N ALA A 182 -8.19 -3.01 -11.39
CA ALA A 182 -7.77 -4.27 -10.80
C ALA A 182 -8.96 -5.19 -10.55
N ASN A 183 -10.07 -4.67 -10.00
CA ASN A 183 -11.29 -5.43 -9.77
C ASN A 183 -11.95 -5.92 -11.07
N LEU A 184 -11.84 -5.16 -12.16
CA LEU A 184 -12.34 -5.57 -13.47
C LEU A 184 -11.54 -6.76 -14.04
N LEU A 185 -10.22 -6.76 -13.86
CA LEU A 185 -9.30 -7.77 -14.42
C LEU A 185 -9.12 -9.01 -13.54
N ASN A 186 -9.41 -8.91 -12.24
CA ASN A 186 -9.30 -9.99 -11.26
C ASN A 186 -10.49 -10.97 -11.28
N LYS A 187 -11.27 -10.96 -12.36
CA LYS A 187 -12.37 -11.89 -12.60
C LYS A 187 -11.91 -13.13 -13.38
#